data_AF-A0A0Q0A9E2-F1
#
_entry.id   AF-A0A0Q0A9E2-F1
#
_cell.length_a   1.000
_cell.length_b   1.000
_cell.length_c   1.000
_cell.angle_alpha   90.00
_cell.angle_beta   90.00
_cell.angle_gamma   90.00
#
_symmetry.space_group_name_H-M   'P 1'
#
loop_
_entity.id
_entity.type
_entity.pdbx_description
1 polymer ?
#
loop_
_entity_poly.entity_id
_entity_poly.type
_entity_poly.pdbx_seq_one_letter_code
_entity_poly.pdbx_strand_id
1 'polypeptide(L)'
;MIGLNTAAIYVLQTLGSLYLLIVLLRFVLQLVRANFYNPLCQFIVRATQPLLKPLRRIIPSLFGLDMSSLVLAIIVQMILMALTLLLMFGTTGDPLHLLLWSIISVTALFLKIFFFALIISVILSWVAPGSHNPGAELVNQICEPALAPFRKIVPNLGGLDISPILAFLVLKLLDMLVINNLAAMSGMPDVLRLLM
;
A
#
# COMPACT_ATOMS: atom_id res chain seq x y z
N MET A 1 26.82 -13.13 -16.31
CA MET A 1 26.11 -11.83 -16.25
C MET A 1 24.64 -11.95 -15.81
N ILE A 2 24.04 -13.15 -15.76
CA ILE A 2 22.63 -13.32 -15.36
C ILE A 2 22.42 -13.18 -13.84
N GLY A 3 23.28 -13.77 -13.01
CA GLY A 3 23.10 -13.76 -11.55
C GLY A 3 23.21 -12.37 -10.89
N LEU A 4 24.13 -11.52 -11.36
CA LEU A 4 24.30 -10.17 -10.82
C LEU A 4 23.08 -9.29 -11.10
N ASN A 5 22.51 -9.38 -12.31
CA ASN A 5 21.30 -8.63 -12.67
C ASN A 5 20.10 -9.10 -11.85
N THR A 6 19.94 -10.41 -11.64
CA THR A 6 18.86 -10.94 -10.78
C THR A 6 18.99 -10.46 -9.34
N ALA A 7 20.21 -10.48 -8.76
CA ALA A 7 20.45 -9.96 -7.42
C ALA A 7 20.17 -8.45 -7.33
N ALA A 8 20.61 -7.68 -8.33
CA ALA A 8 20.35 -6.25 -8.40
C ALA A 8 18.86 -5.94 -8.49
N ILE A 9 18.11 -6.66 -9.33
CA ILE A 9 16.64 -6.53 -9.44
C ILE A 9 15.98 -6.86 -8.10
N TYR A 10 16.34 -7.95 -7.45
CA TYR A 10 15.76 -8.31 -6.15
C TYR A 10 15.97 -7.22 -5.09
N VAL A 11 17.21 -6.71 -4.96
CA VAL A 11 17.53 -5.64 -4.01
C VAL A 11 16.76 -4.36 -4.37
N LEU A 12 16.75 -3.98 -5.64
CA LEU A 12 16.04 -2.81 -6.14
C LEU A 12 14.54 -2.88 -5.81
N GLN A 13 13.89 -4.00 -6.14
CA GLN A 13 12.46 -4.22 -5.90
C GLN A 13 12.14 -4.26 -4.40
N THR A 14 13.00 -4.89 -3.59
CA THR A 14 12.81 -4.96 -2.14
C THR A 14 12.91 -3.58 -1.50
N LEU A 15 13.98 -2.83 -1.78
CA LEU A 15 14.16 -1.49 -1.21
C LEU A 15 13.09 -0.51 -1.73
N GLY A 16 12.76 -0.61 -3.02
CA GLY A 16 11.71 0.18 -3.66
C GLY A 16 10.34 -0.07 -3.02
N SER A 17 9.95 -1.34 -2.84
CA SER A 17 8.66 -1.71 -2.24
C SER A 17 8.56 -1.29 -0.77
N LEU A 18 9.63 -1.40 0.01
CA LEU A 18 9.67 -0.89 1.39
C LEU A 18 9.49 0.63 1.43
N TYR A 19 10.14 1.37 0.53
CA TYR A 19 9.97 2.82 0.47
C TYR A 19 8.54 3.21 0.05
N LEU A 20 7.99 2.55 -0.97
CA LEU A 20 6.61 2.74 -1.43
C LEU A 20 5.58 2.41 -0.36
N LEU A 21 5.82 1.37 0.45
CA LEU A 21 4.99 1.04 1.60
C LEU A 21 4.91 2.22 2.56
N ILE A 22 6.03 2.86 2.89
CA ILE A 22 6.05 4.03 3.79
C ILE A 22 5.32 5.23 3.15
N VAL A 23 5.51 5.48 1.85
CA VAL A 23 4.81 6.56 1.13
C VAL A 23 3.29 6.33 1.11
N LEU A 24 2.84 5.11 0.83
CA LEU A 24 1.42 4.78 0.84
C LEU A 24 0.83 4.73 2.24
N LEU A 25 1.57 4.26 3.24
CA LEU A 25 1.14 4.35 4.63
C LEU A 25 0.90 5.82 5.02
N ARG A 26 1.71 6.77 4.56
CA ARG A 26 1.42 8.19 4.79
C ARG A 26 0.07 8.61 4.21
N PHE A 27 -0.24 8.18 2.99
CA PHE A 27 -1.53 8.46 2.38
C PHE A 27 -2.67 7.82 3.18
N VAL A 28 -2.53 6.54 3.57
CA VAL A 28 -3.52 5.80 4.37
C VAL A 28 -3.75 6.48 5.73
N LEU A 29 -2.70 6.88 6.44
CA LEU A 29 -2.81 7.58 7.72
C LEU A 29 -3.62 8.87 7.60
N GLN A 30 -3.44 9.61 6.51
CA GLN A 30 -4.24 10.81 6.26
C GLN A 30 -5.68 10.47 5.87
N LEU A 31 -5.88 9.43 5.05
CA LEU A 31 -7.18 8.96 4.62
C LEU A 31 -8.06 8.56 5.82
N VAL A 32 -7.49 7.81 6.77
CA VAL A 32 -8.20 7.38 7.98
C VAL A 32 -8.19 8.42 9.10
N ARG A 33 -7.57 9.58 8.87
CA ARG A 33 -7.37 10.65 9.87
C ARG A 33 -6.75 10.12 11.17
N ALA A 34 -5.71 9.31 11.04
CA ALA A 34 -5.01 8.69 12.15
C ALA A 34 -4.43 9.74 13.12
N ASN A 35 -4.25 9.33 14.38
CA ASN A 35 -3.70 10.19 15.42
C ASN A 35 -2.22 10.52 15.16
N PHE A 36 -1.94 11.73 14.67
CA PHE A 36 -0.57 12.17 14.35
C PHE A 36 0.34 12.37 15.57
N TYR A 37 -0.19 12.36 16.80
CA TYR A 37 0.63 12.32 18.00
C TYR A 37 1.32 10.96 18.19
N ASN A 38 0.83 9.91 17.51
CA ASN A 38 1.42 8.59 17.57
C ASN A 38 2.87 8.58 16.99
N PRO A 39 3.86 8.01 17.70
CA PRO A 39 5.25 8.00 17.26
C PRO A 39 5.46 7.33 15.90
N LEU A 40 4.68 6.29 15.57
CA LEU A 40 4.78 5.61 14.27
C LEU A 40 4.24 6.48 13.12
N CYS A 41 3.15 7.24 13.37
CA CYS A 41 2.69 8.26 12.41
C CYS A 41 3.76 9.32 12.18
N GLN A 42 4.38 9.81 13.25
CA GLN A 42 5.45 10.82 13.13
C GLN A 42 6.64 10.28 12.35
N PHE A 43 7.03 9.02 12.57
CA PHE A 43 8.07 8.36 11.78
C PHE A 43 7.73 8.34 10.29
N ILE A 44 6.54 7.84 9.92
CA ILE A 44 6.10 7.76 8.52
C ILE A 44 6.06 9.15 7.87
N VAL A 45 5.52 10.15 8.58
CA VAL A 45 5.46 11.52 8.10
C VAL A 45 6.87 12.10 7.91
N ARG A 46 7.78 11.92 8.86
CA ARG A 46 9.16 12.42 8.76
C ARG A 46 9.95 11.72 7.65
N ALA A 47 9.82 10.41 7.51
CA ALA A 47 10.52 9.62 6.49
C ALA A 47 10.14 10.03 5.06
N THR A 48 8.90 10.45 4.85
CA THR A 48 8.36 10.81 3.53
C THR A 48 8.41 12.31 3.22
N GLN A 49 8.63 13.15 4.24
CA GLN A 49 8.65 14.61 4.09
C GLN A 49 9.69 15.15 3.10
N PRO A 50 10.96 14.68 3.08
CA PRO A 50 11.99 15.23 2.18
C PRO A 50 11.58 15.20 0.71
N LEU A 51 10.94 14.11 0.28
CA LEU A 51 10.49 13.92 -1.10
C LEU A 51 9.12 14.55 -1.37
N LEU A 52 8.25 14.68 -0.35
CA LEU A 52 6.93 15.29 -0.53
C LEU A 52 6.92 16.83 -0.45
N LYS A 53 7.87 17.46 0.25
CA LYS A 53 7.97 18.93 0.32
C LYS A 53 8.10 19.61 -1.06
N PRO A 54 8.99 19.17 -1.99
CA PRO A 54 9.07 19.79 -3.31
C PRO A 54 7.79 19.53 -4.12
N LEU A 55 7.22 18.33 -4.04
CA LEU A 55 6.05 17.95 -4.83
C LEU A 55 4.79 18.73 -4.42
N ARG A 56 4.62 18.99 -3.11
CA ARG A 56 3.54 19.84 -2.56
C ARG A 56 3.55 21.28 -3.05
N ARG A 57 4.66 21.76 -3.64
CA ARG A 57 4.70 23.09 -4.25
C ARG A 57 3.93 23.14 -5.57
N ILE A 58 3.78 22.00 -6.23
CA ILE A 58 3.16 21.87 -7.55
C ILE A 58 1.74 21.30 -7.40
N ILE A 59 1.57 20.32 -6.52
CA ILE A 59 0.34 19.55 -6.39
C ILE A 59 -0.45 20.05 -5.17
N PRO A 60 -1.67 20.58 -5.36
CA PRO A 60 -2.49 21.03 -4.25
C PRO A 60 -3.08 19.85 -3.47
N SER A 61 -3.43 20.08 -2.20
CA SER A 61 -4.27 19.16 -1.43
C SER A 61 -5.72 19.29 -1.87
N LEU A 62 -6.40 18.16 -2.09
CA LEU A 62 -7.81 18.10 -2.48
C LEU A 62 -8.61 17.42 -1.37
N PHE A 63 -9.74 18.01 -0.96
CA PHE A 63 -10.64 17.45 0.06
C PHE A 63 -9.97 17.12 1.41
N GLY A 64 -8.91 17.85 1.77
CA GLY A 64 -8.13 17.57 2.99
C GLY A 64 -7.19 16.36 2.87
N LEU A 65 -7.04 15.76 1.67
CA LEU A 65 -6.09 14.70 1.36
C LEU A 65 -4.87 15.26 0.59
N ASP A 66 -3.67 14.83 0.95
CA ASP A 66 -2.41 15.23 0.31
C ASP A 66 -2.17 14.36 -0.93
N MET A 67 -2.73 14.80 -2.06
CA MET A 67 -2.59 14.10 -3.35
C MET A 67 -1.13 13.96 -3.80
N SER A 68 -0.22 14.78 -3.26
CA SER A 68 1.22 14.65 -3.48
C SER A 68 1.74 13.26 -3.08
N SER A 69 1.17 12.64 -2.04
CA SER A 69 1.60 11.31 -1.59
C SER A 69 1.30 10.22 -2.62
N LEU A 70 0.12 10.25 -3.25
CA LEU A 70 -0.23 9.33 -4.34
C LEU A 70 0.62 9.57 -5.58
N VAL A 71 0.81 10.84 -5.95
CA VAL A 71 1.62 11.16 -7.13
C VAL A 71 3.08 10.76 -6.92
N LEU A 72 3.62 10.95 -5.71
CA LEU A 72 4.95 10.45 -5.39
C LEU A 72 5.02 8.93 -5.48
N ALA A 73 4.02 8.20 -4.96
CA ALA A 73 3.97 6.74 -5.06
C ALA A 73 3.98 6.28 -6.53
N ILE A 74 3.18 6.92 -7.39
CA ILE A 74 3.13 6.63 -8.83
C ILE A 74 4.48 6.91 -9.50
N ILE A 75 5.09 8.07 -9.27
CA ILE A 75 6.39 8.44 -9.85
C ILE A 75 7.47 7.45 -9.43
N VAL A 76 7.54 7.11 -8.14
CA VAL A 76 8.52 6.18 -7.60
C VAL A 76 8.30 4.77 -8.17
N GLN A 77 7.04 4.33 -8.26
CA GLN A 77 6.70 3.05 -8.87
C GLN A 77 7.10 3.00 -10.35
N MET A 78 6.84 4.07 -11.11
CA MET A 78 7.27 4.16 -12.52
C MET A 78 8.80 4.07 -12.66
N ILE A 79 9.56 4.78 -11.82
CA ILE A 79 11.02 4.74 -11.83
C ILE A 79 11.50 3.31 -11.50
N LEU A 80 10.91 2.69 -10.49
CA LEU A 80 11.24 1.34 -10.07
C LEU A 80 11.00 0.32 -11.19
N MET A 81 9.87 0.43 -11.89
CA MET A 81 9.54 -0.41 -13.04
C MET A 81 10.50 -0.16 -14.21
N ALA A 82 10.78 1.10 -14.56
CA ALA A 82 11.71 1.44 -15.64
C ALA A 82 13.12 0.90 -15.38
N LEU A 83 13.62 1.03 -14.15
CA LEU A 83 14.92 0.47 -13.74
C LEU A 83 14.91 -1.06 -13.77
N THR A 84 13.81 -1.70 -13.35
CA THR A 84 13.65 -3.16 -13.41
C THR A 84 13.71 -3.65 -14.87
N LEU A 85 12.97 -3.00 -15.77
CA LEU A 85 12.98 -3.33 -17.20
C LEU A 85 14.35 -3.08 -17.83
N LEU A 86 15.04 -2.01 -17.43
CA LEU A 86 16.38 -1.69 -17.93
C LEU A 86 17.38 -2.79 -17.56
N LEU A 87 17.34 -3.27 -16.32
CA LEU A 87 18.24 -4.32 -15.84
C LEU A 87 17.92 -5.70 -16.42
N MET A 88 16.65 -5.99 -16.70
CA MET A 88 16.22 -7.29 -17.22
C MET A 88 16.28 -7.39 -18.75
N PHE A 89 15.80 -6.36 -19.45
CA PHE A 89 15.59 -6.37 -20.90
C PHE A 89 16.41 -5.31 -21.64
N GLY A 90 17.14 -4.43 -20.93
CA GLY A 90 17.92 -3.36 -21.56
C GLY A 90 17.06 -2.20 -22.07
N THR A 91 15.78 -2.13 -21.73
CA THR A 91 14.87 -1.05 -22.16
C THR A 91 14.15 -0.47 -20.95
N THR A 92 13.74 0.81 -21.01
CA THR A 92 12.95 1.41 -19.92
C THR A 92 11.45 1.14 -20.05
N GLY A 93 11.00 0.55 -21.16
CA GLY A 93 9.59 0.45 -21.50
C GLY A 93 8.99 1.78 -21.98
N ASP A 94 7.74 1.72 -22.44
CA ASP A 94 6.96 2.87 -22.88
C ASP A 94 6.36 3.63 -21.67
N PRO A 95 6.50 4.97 -21.57
CA PRO A 95 6.01 5.74 -20.43
C PRO A 95 4.50 5.59 -20.15
N LEU A 96 3.66 5.39 -21.17
CA LEU A 96 2.21 5.24 -20.96
C LEU A 96 1.90 3.88 -20.31
N HIS A 97 2.55 2.81 -20.77
CA HIS A 97 2.44 1.49 -20.13
C HIS A 97 2.96 1.51 -18.70
N LEU A 98 4.09 2.18 -18.45
CA LEU A 98 4.62 2.36 -17.08
C LEU A 98 3.64 3.09 -16.18
N LEU A 99 3.02 4.17 -16.66
CA LEU A 99 2.02 4.90 -15.89
C LEU A 99 0.83 3.99 -15.55
N LEU A 100 0.30 3.27 -16.53
CA LEU A 100 -0.79 2.31 -16.32
C LEU A 100 -0.43 1.25 -15.29
N TRP A 101 0.70 0.54 -15.48
CA TRP A 101 1.13 -0.52 -14.56
C TRP A 101 1.43 0.03 -13.17
N SER A 102 1.97 1.24 -13.07
CA SER A 102 2.24 1.88 -11.78
C SER A 102 0.97 2.16 -10.99
N ILE A 103 -0.11 2.59 -11.64
CA ILE A 103 -1.40 2.80 -10.99
C ILE A 103 -1.96 1.46 -10.48
N ILE A 104 -1.87 0.40 -11.28
CA ILE A 104 -2.33 -0.93 -10.86
C ILE A 104 -1.52 -1.41 -9.65
N SER A 105 -0.18 -1.35 -9.70
CA SER A 105 0.68 -1.78 -8.59
C SER A 105 0.50 -0.95 -7.32
N VAL A 106 0.36 0.38 -7.44
CA VAL A 106 0.11 1.25 -6.29
C VAL A 106 -1.24 0.90 -5.64
N THR A 107 -2.25 0.60 -6.45
CA THR A 107 -3.57 0.15 -5.96
C THR A 107 -3.48 -1.24 -5.31
N ALA A 108 -2.71 -2.16 -5.89
CA ALA A 108 -2.46 -3.49 -5.33
C ALA A 108 -1.79 -3.38 -3.95
N LEU A 109 -0.73 -2.57 -3.84
CA LEU A 109 -0.03 -2.33 -2.59
C LEU A 109 -0.94 -1.66 -1.54
N PHE A 110 -1.82 -0.74 -1.96
CA PHE A 110 -2.82 -0.16 -1.08
C PHE A 110 -3.76 -1.23 -0.50
N LEU A 111 -4.29 -2.15 -1.31
CA LEU A 111 -5.11 -3.26 -0.81
C LEU A 111 -4.32 -4.19 0.13
N LYS A 112 -3.05 -4.46 -0.19
CA LYS A 112 -2.14 -5.25 0.67
C LYS A 112 -1.93 -4.61 2.04
N ILE A 113 -1.82 -3.28 2.12
CA ILE A 113 -1.72 -2.57 3.41
C ILE A 113 -2.93 -2.90 4.29
N PHE A 114 -4.16 -2.81 3.77
CA PHE A 114 -5.36 -3.17 4.54
C PHE A 114 -5.40 -4.66 4.88
N PHE A 115 -5.01 -5.52 3.94
CA PHE A 115 -4.97 -6.97 4.18
C PHE A 115 -4.03 -7.32 5.35
N PHE A 116 -2.80 -6.81 5.37
CA PHE A 116 -1.88 -7.05 6.46
C PHE A 116 -2.28 -6.34 7.76
N ALA A 117 -2.84 -5.13 7.69
CA ALA A 117 -3.39 -4.45 8.86
C ALA A 117 -4.50 -5.28 9.53
N LEU A 118 -5.39 -5.89 8.73
CA LEU A 118 -6.45 -6.78 9.23
C LEU A 118 -5.87 -8.03 9.90
N ILE A 119 -4.84 -8.64 9.32
CA ILE A 119 -4.15 -9.77 9.97
C ILE A 119 -3.61 -9.35 11.34
N ILE A 120 -2.90 -8.22 11.40
CA ILE A 120 -2.35 -7.71 12.65
C ILE A 120 -3.48 -7.40 13.65
N SER A 121 -4.60 -6.83 13.20
CA SER A 121 -5.76 -6.53 14.04
C SER A 121 -6.37 -7.80 14.65
N VAL A 122 -6.56 -8.86 13.85
CA VAL A 122 -7.06 -10.16 14.33
C VAL A 122 -6.09 -10.76 15.35
N ILE A 123 -4.78 -10.75 15.07
CA ILE A 123 -3.77 -11.24 16.02
C ILE A 123 -3.82 -10.44 17.32
N LEU A 124 -3.88 -9.11 17.26
CA LEU A 124 -3.96 -8.24 18.43
C LEU A 124 -5.23 -8.48 19.25
N SER A 125 -6.35 -8.82 18.60
CA SER A 125 -7.62 -9.10 19.29
C SER A 125 -7.53 -10.33 20.21
N TRP A 126 -6.68 -11.30 19.89
CA TRP A 126 -6.47 -12.51 20.70
C TRP A 126 -5.30 -12.38 21.67
N VAL A 127 -4.21 -11.75 21.22
CA VAL A 127 -2.96 -11.67 21.98
C VAL A 127 -2.99 -10.55 23.03
N ALA A 128 -3.62 -9.41 22.71
CA ALA A 128 -3.62 -8.23 23.57
C ALA A 128 -4.93 -7.41 23.44
N PRO A 129 -6.09 -7.98 23.81
CA PRO A 129 -7.37 -7.28 23.75
C PRO A 129 -7.33 -6.01 24.62
N GLY A 130 -7.79 -4.88 24.07
CA GLY A 130 -7.80 -3.60 24.78
C GLY A 130 -6.42 -2.96 24.99
N SER A 131 -5.39 -3.38 24.24
CA SER A 131 -4.08 -2.75 24.29
C SER A 131 -4.12 -1.27 23.91
N HIS A 132 -3.48 -0.43 24.71
CA HIS A 132 -3.31 1.00 24.46
C HIS A 132 -1.93 1.31 23.86
N ASN A 133 -1.24 0.30 23.31
CA ASN A 133 0.05 0.54 22.69
C ASN A 133 -0.12 1.33 21.37
N PRO A 134 0.85 2.20 21.00
CA PRO A 134 0.75 3.03 19.80
C PRO A 134 0.53 2.26 18.49
N GLY A 135 1.16 1.09 18.31
CA GLY A 135 0.97 0.24 17.15
C GLY A 135 -0.42 -0.37 17.08
N ALA A 136 -0.96 -0.84 18.20
CA ALA A 136 -2.30 -1.41 18.27
C ALA A 136 -3.38 -0.37 17.94
N GLU A 137 -3.24 0.85 18.48
CA GLU A 137 -4.13 1.97 18.17
C GLU A 137 -4.13 2.30 16.67
N LEU A 138 -2.95 2.35 16.03
CA LEU A 138 -2.86 2.62 14.60
C LEU A 138 -3.45 1.53 13.73
N VAL A 139 -3.19 0.26 14.06
CA VAL A 139 -3.76 -0.86 13.31
C VAL A 139 -5.28 -0.78 13.37
N ASN A 140 -5.86 -0.51 14.55
CA ASN A 140 -7.30 -0.34 14.68
C ASN A 140 -7.82 0.85 13.86
N GLN A 141 -7.14 2.01 13.88
CA GLN A 141 -7.50 3.18 13.06
C GLN A 141 -7.44 2.90 11.55
N ILE A 142 -6.45 2.14 11.10
CA ILE A 142 -6.31 1.76 9.68
C ILE A 142 -7.41 0.77 9.29
N CYS A 143 -7.75 -0.18 10.14
CA CYS A 143 -8.75 -1.22 9.85
C CYS A 143 -10.20 -0.71 9.96
N GLU A 144 -10.47 0.30 10.79
CA GLU A 144 -11.84 0.73 11.10
C GLU A 144 -12.68 1.07 9.84
N PRO A 145 -12.19 1.82 8.84
CA PRO A 145 -12.97 2.11 7.64
C PRO A 145 -13.32 0.87 6.82
N ALA A 146 -12.47 -0.17 6.86
CA ALA A 146 -12.72 -1.43 6.18
C ALA A 146 -13.69 -2.33 6.98
N LEU A 147 -13.62 -2.31 8.32
CA LEU A 147 -14.45 -3.17 9.18
C LEU A 147 -15.83 -2.59 9.49
N ALA A 148 -15.95 -1.27 9.63
CA ALA A 148 -17.19 -0.59 10.04
C ALA A 148 -18.42 -0.91 9.15
N PRO A 149 -18.32 -1.02 7.82
CA PRO A 149 -19.44 -1.44 6.98
C PRO A 149 -19.91 -2.86 7.28
N PHE A 150 -18.98 -3.79 7.53
CA PHE A 150 -19.30 -5.21 7.78
C PHE A 150 -19.85 -5.43 9.19
N ARG A 151 -19.41 -4.65 10.19
CA ARG A 151 -19.98 -4.69 11.55
C ARG A 151 -21.46 -4.31 11.60
N LYS A 152 -21.97 -3.57 10.61
CA LYS A 152 -23.40 -3.26 10.49
C LYS A 152 -24.23 -4.44 9.98
N ILE A 153 -23.58 -5.42 9.34
CA ILE A 153 -24.23 -6.58 8.71
C ILE A 153 -24.12 -7.81 9.61
N VAL A 154 -22.97 -7.98 10.27
CA VAL A 154 -22.67 -9.16 11.09
C VAL A 154 -23.21 -8.97 12.51
N PRO A 155 -24.03 -9.90 13.03
CA PRO A 155 -24.50 -9.84 14.41
C PRO A 155 -23.33 -10.07 15.39
N ASN A 156 -23.41 -9.47 16.59
CA ASN A 156 -22.42 -9.65 17.64
C ASN A 156 -22.48 -11.09 18.20
N LEU A 157 -21.58 -11.96 17.74
CA LEU A 157 -21.50 -13.36 18.14
C LEU A 157 -20.64 -13.53 19.41
N GLY A 158 -21.07 -12.93 20.52
CA GLY A 158 -20.44 -13.16 21.82
C GLY A 158 -19.07 -12.48 22.00
N GLY A 159 -18.89 -11.29 21.42
CA GLY A 159 -17.68 -10.47 21.61
C GLY A 159 -16.53 -10.77 20.64
N LEU A 160 -16.65 -11.80 19.80
CA LEU A 160 -15.73 -12.04 18.68
C LEU A 160 -16.18 -11.28 17.43
N ASP A 161 -15.33 -10.37 16.95
CA ASP A 161 -15.59 -9.63 15.72
C ASP A 161 -15.29 -10.51 14.50
N ILE A 162 -16.35 -10.98 13.83
CA ILE A 162 -16.25 -11.80 12.60
C ILE A 162 -16.15 -10.92 11.34
N SER A 163 -16.34 -9.60 11.46
CA SER A 163 -16.22 -8.68 10.32
C SER A 163 -14.91 -8.76 9.53
N PRO A 164 -13.73 -9.09 10.13
CA PRO A 164 -12.50 -9.29 9.37
C PRO A 164 -12.60 -10.39 8.30
N ILE A 165 -13.41 -11.43 8.50
CA ILE A 165 -13.56 -12.52 7.52
C ILE A 165 -14.18 -11.98 6.22
N LEU A 166 -15.24 -11.18 6.33
CA LEU A 166 -15.87 -10.55 5.16
C LEU A 166 -14.94 -9.53 4.51
N ALA A 167 -14.21 -8.75 5.31
CA ALA A 167 -13.22 -7.81 4.79
C ALA A 167 -12.11 -8.53 4.00
N PHE A 168 -11.59 -9.64 4.51
CA PHE A 168 -10.61 -10.46 3.79
C PHE A 168 -11.16 -10.99 2.47
N LEU A 169 -12.40 -11.48 2.47
CA LEU A 169 -13.05 -11.97 1.26
C LEU A 169 -13.14 -10.86 0.19
N VAL A 170 -13.63 -9.67 0.55
CA VAL A 170 -13.75 -8.55 -0.38
C VAL A 170 -12.38 -8.10 -0.90
N LEU A 171 -11.38 -7.96 -0.03
CA LEU A 171 -10.03 -7.58 -0.44
C LEU A 171 -9.42 -8.62 -1.40
N LYS A 172 -9.61 -9.91 -1.12
CA LYS A 172 -9.11 -10.99 -2.01
C LYS A 172 -9.85 -11.05 -3.33
N LEU A 173 -11.16 -10.81 -3.35
CA LEU A 173 -11.92 -10.73 -4.59
C LEU A 173 -11.51 -9.52 -5.42
N LEU A 174 -11.25 -8.35 -4.80
CA LEU A 174 -10.74 -7.17 -5.51
C LEU A 174 -9.35 -7.44 -6.09
N ASP A 175 -8.44 -8.04 -5.32
CA ASP A 175 -7.11 -8.39 -5.79
C ASP A 175 -7.16 -9.38 -6.97
N MET A 176 -7.93 -10.47 -6.82
CA MET A 176 -8.02 -11.51 -7.85
C MET A 176 -8.80 -11.06 -9.08
N LEU A 177 -9.99 -10.49 -8.91
CA LEU A 177 -10.91 -10.20 -10.01
C LEU A 177 -10.60 -8.87 -10.71
N VAL A 178 -10.01 -7.91 -10.00
CA VAL A 178 -9.74 -6.57 -10.57
C VAL A 178 -8.25 -6.40 -10.81
N ILE A 179 -7.42 -6.46 -9.77
CA ILE A 179 -5.99 -6.11 -9.88
C ILE A 179 -5.25 -7.08 -10.80
N ASN A 180 -5.31 -8.38 -10.50
CA ASN A 180 -4.58 -9.39 -11.26
C ASN A 180 -5.09 -9.49 -12.71
N ASN A 181 -6.40 -9.34 -12.94
CA ASN A 181 -6.96 -9.30 -14.29
C ASN A 181 -6.52 -8.05 -15.07
N LEU A 182 -6.54 -6.86 -14.47
CA LEU A 182 -6.05 -5.64 -15.13
C LEU A 182 -4.55 -5.73 -15.46
N ALA A 183 -3.75 -6.32 -14.56
CA ALA A 183 -2.34 -6.60 -14.79
C ALA A 183 -2.13 -7.54 -15.99
N ALA A 184 -2.92 -8.60 -16.06
CA ALA A 184 -2.86 -9.57 -17.16
C ALA A 184 -3.31 -8.95 -18.49
N MET A 185 -4.44 -8.27 -18.50
CA MET A 185 -5.01 -7.65 -19.70
C MET A 185 -4.14 -6.52 -20.27
N SER A 186 -3.42 -5.80 -19.41
CA SER A 186 -2.49 -4.75 -19.83
C SER A 186 -1.11 -5.27 -20.26
N GLY A 187 -0.93 -6.60 -20.32
CA GLY A 187 0.34 -7.21 -20.75
C GLY A 187 1.50 -6.99 -19.79
N MET A 188 1.22 -6.78 -18.49
CA MET A 188 2.25 -6.49 -17.51
C MET A 188 3.24 -7.67 -17.37
N PRO A 189 4.55 -7.45 -17.60
CA PRO A 189 5.57 -8.49 -17.45
C PRO A 189 5.63 -9.06 -16.04
N ASP A 190 5.87 -10.37 -15.91
CA ASP A 190 5.88 -11.06 -14.62
C ASP A 190 6.93 -10.50 -13.64
N VAL A 191 8.07 -10.02 -14.14
CA VAL A 191 9.09 -9.37 -13.31
C VAL A 191 8.55 -8.14 -12.58
N LEU A 192 7.61 -7.41 -13.19
CA LEU A 192 7.01 -6.22 -12.59
C LEU A 192 5.87 -6.58 -11.65
N ARG A 193 5.23 -7.76 -11.81
CA ARG A 193 4.13 -8.19 -10.94
C ARG A 193 4.58 -8.40 -9.49
N LEU A 194 5.87 -8.64 -9.28
CA LEU A 194 6.51 -8.69 -7.96
C LEU A 194 6.47 -7.33 -7.22
N LEU A 195 6.24 -6.23 -7.94
CA LEU A 195 6.11 -4.88 -7.39
C LEU A 195 4.66 -4.48 -7.06
N MET A 196 3.70 -5.38 -7.30
CA MET A 196 2.30 -5.22 -6.90
C MET A 196 2.12 -5.62 -5.45
#